data_AF-A0A5D2QP43-F1
#
_entry.id   AF-A0A5D2QP43-F1
#
_cell.length_a   1.000
_cell.length_b   1.000
_cell.length_c   1.000
_cell.angle_alpha   90.00
_cell.angle_beta   90.00
_cell.angle_gamma   90.00
#
_symmetry.space_group_name_H-M   'P 1'
#
loop_
_entity.id
_entity.type
_entity.pdbx_description
1 polymer ?
#
loop_
_entity_poly.entity_id
_entity_poly.type
_entity_poly.pdbx_seq_one_letter_code
_entity_poly.pdbx_strand_id
1 'polypeptide(L)'
;MGRLFVVNLEGKVYSCKHCKIHLALVDDILSKSFQSRHGKAYLFSKVVNVSVGEKEDRLMITGLHTVADIFCIGCGSIVGWKYEFAHEKSQKYKEGKSVLERGLFSSVQNANSHWLHCILEVNLLETRLHIEDRWGRI
;
A
#
# COMPACT_ATOMS: atom_id res chain seq x y z
N MET A 1 -32.05 -12.73 1.85
CA MET A 1 -30.89 -11.83 1.71
C MET A 1 -29.84 -12.25 2.73
N GLY A 2 -28.66 -12.67 2.27
CA GLY A 2 -27.58 -13.17 3.14
C GLY A 2 -26.89 -12.05 3.92
N ARG A 3 -26.34 -12.38 5.09
CA ARG A 3 -25.53 -11.44 5.88
C ARG A 3 -24.15 -11.29 5.24
N LEU A 4 -23.70 -10.06 5.05
CA LEU A 4 -22.36 -9.75 4.58
C LEU A 4 -21.38 -9.88 5.75
N PHE A 5 -20.44 -10.81 5.64
CA PHE A 5 -19.41 -11.01 6.65
C PHE A 5 -18.24 -10.05 6.38
N VAL A 6 -18.04 -9.09 7.28
CA VAL A 6 -16.94 -8.12 7.23
C VAL A 6 -15.89 -8.50 8.26
N VAL A 7 -14.63 -8.52 7.83
CA VAL A 7 -13.46 -8.66 8.70
C VAL A 7 -12.99 -7.29 9.16
N ASN A 8 -12.99 -7.05 10.47
CA ASN A 8 -12.40 -5.85 11.06
C ASN A 8 -10.95 -6.12 11.43
N LEU A 9 -10.04 -5.39 10.79
CA LEU A 9 -8.61 -5.42 11.07
C LEU A 9 -8.23 -4.49 12.23
N GLU A 10 -7.28 -4.90 13.06
CA GLU A 10 -6.70 -4.11 14.15
C GLU A 10 -5.36 -3.48 13.72
N GLY A 11 -5.10 -2.23 14.13
CA GLY A 11 -3.85 -1.53 13.83
C GLY A 11 -3.98 -0.45 12.75
N LYS A 12 -2.90 -0.20 11.99
CA LYS A 12 -2.90 0.80 10.89
C LYS A 12 -3.48 0.18 9.63
N VAL A 13 -4.68 0.61 9.26
CA VAL A 13 -5.47 0.00 8.18
C VAL A 13 -5.57 0.92 6.96
N TYR A 14 -5.52 0.31 5.78
CA TYR A 14 -5.99 0.88 4.53
C TYR A 14 -7.43 0.46 4.28
N SER A 15 -8.27 1.44 3.97
CA SER A 15 -9.69 1.24 3.74
C SER A 15 -10.10 1.61 2.32
N CYS A 16 -11.17 1.00 1.82
CA CYS A 16 -11.77 1.37 0.55
C CYS A 16 -12.11 2.86 0.53
N LYS A 17 -11.72 3.56 -0.53
CA LYS A 17 -11.95 5.01 -0.62
C LYS A 17 -13.43 5.38 -0.61
N HIS A 18 -14.29 4.52 -1.18
CA HIS A 18 -15.72 4.78 -1.36
C HIS A 18 -16.55 4.47 -0.11
N CYS A 19 -16.44 3.26 0.46
CA CYS A 19 -17.28 2.83 1.58
C CYS A 19 -16.53 2.65 2.92
N LYS A 20 -15.23 2.93 2.95
CA LYS A 20 -14.38 2.88 4.16
C LYS A 20 -14.21 1.50 4.82
N ILE A 21 -14.69 0.42 4.19
CA ILE A 21 -14.41 -0.95 4.66
C ILE A 21 -12.91 -1.23 4.68
N HIS A 22 -12.44 -2.00 5.66
CA HIS A 22 -11.03 -2.33 5.82
C HIS A 22 -10.58 -3.24 4.68
N LEU A 23 -9.43 -2.96 4.06
CA LEU A 23 -8.90 -3.76 2.94
C LEU A 23 -7.59 -4.46 3.32
N ALA A 24 -6.66 -3.77 3.96
CA ALA A 24 -5.35 -4.36 4.28
C ALA A 24 -4.67 -3.60 5.43
N LEU A 25 -3.71 -4.25 6.10
CA LEU A 25 -2.83 -3.61 7.06
C LEU A 25 -1.66 -2.91 6.36
N VAL A 26 -1.10 -1.89 7.01
CA VAL A 26 0.17 -1.29 6.57
C VAL A 26 1.31 -2.30 6.62
N ASP A 27 1.30 -3.17 7.61
CA ASP A 27 2.34 -4.19 7.83
C ASP A 27 2.29 -5.32 6.79
N ASP A 28 1.16 -5.46 6.08
CA ASP A 28 1.00 -6.41 4.98
C ASP A 28 1.62 -5.90 3.66
N ILE A 29 2.16 -4.68 3.61
CA ILE A 29 2.84 -4.17 2.42
C ILE A 29 4.16 -4.92 2.20
N LEU A 30 4.27 -5.58 1.07
CA LEU A 30 5.51 -6.22 0.62
C LEU A 30 6.35 -5.30 -0.27
N SER A 31 5.71 -4.46 -1.09
CA SER A 31 6.42 -3.50 -1.91
C SER A 31 5.56 -2.29 -2.30
N LYS A 32 6.18 -1.12 -2.31
CA LYS A 32 5.58 0.15 -2.76
C LYS A 32 6.02 0.58 -4.17
N SER A 33 6.87 -0.21 -4.82
CA SER A 33 7.45 0.11 -6.13
C SER A 33 6.61 -0.38 -7.32
N PHE A 34 5.37 -0.82 -7.08
CA PHE A 34 4.48 -1.27 -8.15
C PHE A 34 3.80 -0.09 -8.85
N GLN A 35 3.53 -0.27 -10.13
CA GLN A 35 2.76 0.65 -10.96
C GLN A 35 1.63 -0.14 -11.61
N SER A 36 0.45 0.47 -11.65
CA SER A 36 -0.71 -0.01 -12.39
C SER A 36 -1.06 1.00 -13.50
N ARG A 37 -2.05 0.68 -14.35
CA ARG A 37 -2.54 1.58 -15.41
C ARG A 37 -2.93 2.96 -14.88
N HIS A 38 -3.42 3.03 -13.64
CA HIS A 38 -3.90 4.26 -13.01
C HIS A 38 -2.87 4.92 -12.07
N GLY A 39 -1.60 4.50 -12.12
CA GLY A 39 -0.50 5.13 -11.39
C GLY A 39 0.11 4.23 -10.30
N LYS A 40 0.46 4.82 -9.15
CA LYS A 40 1.14 4.10 -8.06
C LYS A 40 0.25 3.01 -7.46
N ALA A 41 0.80 1.83 -7.26
CA ALA A 41 0.12 0.71 -6.63
C ALA A 41 1.06 -0.01 -5.66
N TYR A 42 0.52 -0.68 -4.64
CA TYR A 42 1.31 -1.40 -3.64
C TYR A 42 0.96 -2.89 -3.67
N LEU A 43 1.98 -3.72 -3.51
CA LEU A 43 1.85 -5.17 -3.37
C LEU A 43 1.64 -5.51 -1.89
N PHE A 44 0.58 -6.25 -1.60
CA PHE A 44 0.21 -6.72 -0.27
C PHE A 44 0.30 -8.23 -0.18
N SER A 45 0.75 -8.74 0.97
CA SER A 45 0.69 -10.15 1.33
C SER A 45 -0.75 -10.62 1.51
N LYS A 46 -1.60 -9.78 2.11
CA LYS A 46 -2.98 -10.10 2.46
C LYS A 46 -3.90 -8.91 2.22
N VAL A 47 -5.08 -9.20 1.67
CA VAL A 47 -6.18 -8.25 1.50
C VAL A 47 -7.47 -8.96 1.92
N VAL A 48 -8.32 -8.27 2.68
CA VAL A 48 -9.60 -8.75 3.20
C VAL A 48 -10.75 -7.92 2.65
N ASN A 49 -11.98 -8.41 2.86
CA ASN A 49 -13.21 -7.73 2.41
C ASN A 49 -13.23 -7.43 0.90
N VAL A 50 -12.68 -8.36 0.12
CA VAL A 50 -12.72 -8.32 -1.34
C VAL A 50 -13.29 -9.60 -1.91
N SER A 51 -14.00 -9.48 -3.03
CA SER A 51 -14.33 -10.61 -3.91
C SER A 51 -13.34 -10.66 -5.06
N VAL A 52 -13.08 -11.87 -5.57
CA VAL A 52 -12.19 -12.11 -6.71
C VAL A 52 -13.05 -12.30 -7.95
N GLY A 53 -12.70 -11.60 -9.03
CA GLY A 53 -13.35 -11.71 -10.33
C GLY A 53 -12.87 -12.91 -11.15
N GLU A 54 -13.14 -12.84 -12.45
CA GLU A 54 -12.67 -13.84 -13.40
C GLU A 54 -11.15 -13.77 -13.58
N LYS A 55 -10.56 -14.93 -13.86
CA LYS A 55 -9.12 -15.06 -14.10
C LYS A 55 -8.83 -14.72 -15.55
N GLU A 56 -7.81 -13.91 -15.77
CA GLU A 56 -7.34 -13.55 -17.09
C GLU A 56 -5.81 -13.52 -17.14
N ASP A 57 -5.28 -13.94 -18.29
CA ASP A 57 -3.85 -13.91 -18.55
C ASP A 57 -3.43 -12.52 -19.07
N ARG A 58 -2.54 -11.87 -18.32
CA ARG A 58 -1.96 -10.57 -18.66
C ARG A 58 -0.46 -10.71 -18.93
N LEU A 59 -0.02 -10.22 -20.08
CA LEU A 59 1.40 -10.04 -20.36
C LEU A 59 1.89 -8.76 -19.66
N MET A 60 2.89 -8.90 -18.80
CA MET A 60 3.53 -7.79 -18.09
C MET A 60 5.03 -7.75 -18.41
N ILE A 61 5.73 -6.70 -17.99
CA ILE A 61 7.19 -6.57 -18.20
C ILE A 61 7.95 -7.80 -17.66
N THR A 62 7.48 -8.37 -16.55
CA THR A 62 8.09 -9.54 -15.91
C THR A 62 7.56 -10.88 -16.42
N GLY A 63 6.90 -10.93 -17.59
CA GLY A 63 6.36 -12.15 -18.19
C GLY A 63 4.84 -12.30 -18.07
N LEU A 64 4.36 -13.49 -18.47
CA LEU A 64 2.93 -13.85 -18.47
C LEU A 64 2.45 -14.23 -17.07
N HIS A 65 1.33 -13.63 -16.65
CA HIS A 65 0.69 -13.90 -15.35
C HIS A 65 -0.81 -14.09 -15.53
N THR A 66 -1.37 -15.09 -14.85
CA THR A 66 -2.82 -15.17 -14.63
C THR A 66 -3.16 -14.32 -13.42
N VAL A 67 -4.04 -13.34 -13.60
CA VAL A 67 -4.49 -12.44 -12.53
C VAL A 67 -6.01 -12.43 -12.47
N ALA A 68 -6.54 -11.91 -11.37
CA ALA A 68 -7.98 -11.67 -11.23
C ALA A 68 -8.20 -10.31 -10.57
N ASP A 69 -9.11 -9.51 -11.12
CA ASP A 69 -9.50 -8.25 -10.49
C ASP A 69 -10.17 -8.51 -9.14
N ILE A 70 -9.95 -7.60 -8.19
CA ILE A 70 -10.55 -7.69 -6.86
C ILE A 70 -11.46 -6.49 -6.60
N PHE A 71 -12.63 -6.79 -6.06
CA PHE A 71 -13.73 -5.85 -5.86
C PHE A 71 -14.01 -5.72 -4.38
N CYS A 72 -14.26 -4.50 -3.93
CA CYS A 72 -14.67 -4.24 -2.56
C CYS A 72 -16.04 -4.88 -2.28
N ILE A 73 -16.15 -5.75 -1.26
CA ILE A 73 -17.45 -6.38 -0.94
C ILE A 73 -18.50 -5.36 -0.46
N GLY A 74 -18.06 -4.22 0.08
CA GLY A 74 -18.96 -3.21 0.63
C GLY A 74 -19.66 -2.34 -0.43
N CYS A 75 -18.98 -2.00 -1.53
CA CYS A 75 -19.52 -1.11 -2.56
C CYS A 75 -19.35 -1.61 -4.00
N GLY A 76 -18.75 -2.78 -4.21
CA GLY A 76 -18.55 -3.38 -5.54
C GLY A 76 -17.49 -2.70 -6.42
N SER A 77 -16.87 -1.60 -5.97
CA SER A 77 -15.85 -0.91 -6.75
C SER A 77 -14.60 -1.79 -6.89
N ILE A 78 -13.96 -1.76 -8.06
CA ILE A 78 -12.62 -2.32 -8.25
C ILE A 78 -11.66 -1.60 -7.30
N VAL A 79 -10.80 -2.37 -6.63
CA VAL A 79 -9.76 -1.82 -5.73
C VAL A 79 -8.35 -2.25 -6.13
N GLY A 80 -8.23 -3.21 -7.03
CA GLY A 80 -6.95 -3.74 -7.49
C GLY A 80 -7.12 -5.08 -8.19
N TRP A 81 -6.07 -5.89 -8.16
CA TRP A 81 -6.05 -7.23 -8.74
C TRP A 81 -5.10 -8.15 -7.97
N LYS A 82 -5.26 -9.46 -8.11
CA LYS A 82 -4.50 -10.50 -7.42
C LYS A 82 -3.76 -11.36 -8.43
N TYR A 83 -2.54 -11.74 -8.10
CA TYR A 83 -1.79 -12.75 -8.85
C TYR A 83 -2.31 -14.15 -8.49
N GLU A 84 -2.88 -14.84 -9.48
CA GLU A 84 -3.34 -16.22 -9.32
C GLU A 84 -2.24 -17.20 -9.73
N PHE A 85 -1.52 -16.90 -10.81
CA PHE A 85 -0.44 -17.74 -11.30
C PHE A 85 0.63 -16.91 -12.03
N ALA A 86 1.89 -17.29 -11.88
CA ALA A 86 3.02 -16.75 -12.63
C ALA A 86 3.70 -17.87 -13.43
N HIS A 87 3.88 -17.69 -14.73
CA HIS A 87 4.49 -18.72 -15.58
C HIS A 87 6.01 -18.83 -15.37
N GLU A 88 6.65 -17.72 -15.02
CA GLU A 88 8.08 -17.69 -14.73
C GLU A 88 8.37 -18.05 -13.27
N LYS A 89 9.32 -18.97 -13.06
CA LYS A 89 9.76 -19.41 -11.72
C LYS A 89 10.23 -18.23 -10.85
N SER A 90 10.92 -17.27 -11.45
CA SER A 90 11.43 -16.05 -10.79
C SER A 90 10.31 -15.16 -10.24
N GLN A 91 9.08 -15.28 -10.78
CA GLN A 91 7.93 -14.47 -10.40
C GLN A 91 6.94 -15.20 -9.48
N LYS A 92 7.19 -16.49 -9.16
CA LYS A 92 6.32 -17.30 -8.29
C LYS A 92 6.07 -16.69 -6.92
N TYR A 93 7.01 -15.87 -6.43
CA TYR A 93 6.81 -15.14 -5.18
C TYR A 93 5.60 -14.22 -5.22
N LYS A 94 5.09 -13.81 -6.40
CA LYS A 94 3.92 -12.92 -6.52
C LYS A 94 2.59 -13.66 -6.35
N GLU A 95 2.55 -14.96 -6.56
CA GLU A 95 1.32 -15.75 -6.49
C GLU A 95 0.64 -15.62 -5.12
N GLY A 96 -0.68 -15.48 -5.13
CA GLY A 96 -1.50 -15.26 -3.94
C GLY A 96 -1.50 -13.82 -3.42
N LYS A 97 -0.61 -12.95 -3.90
CA LYS A 97 -0.49 -11.56 -3.44
C LYS A 97 -1.36 -10.62 -4.27
N SER A 98 -1.76 -9.52 -3.66
CA SER A 98 -2.68 -8.56 -4.25
C SER A 98 -2.01 -7.21 -4.45
N VAL A 99 -2.28 -6.58 -5.59
CA VAL A 99 -1.88 -5.21 -5.89
C VAL A 99 -3.09 -4.32 -5.70
N LEU A 100 -3.01 -3.36 -4.78
CA LEU A 100 -4.03 -2.32 -4.60
C LEU A 100 -3.54 -1.00 -5.17
N GLU A 101 -4.41 -0.30 -5.89
CA GLU A 101 -4.07 0.98 -6.50
C GLU A 101 -4.23 2.13 -5.50
N ARG A 102 -3.23 3.01 -5.41
CA ARG A 102 -3.19 4.06 -4.38
C ARG A 102 -4.39 5.01 -4.47
N GLY A 103 -4.95 5.21 -5.66
CA GLY A 103 -6.11 6.05 -5.90
C GLY A 103 -7.44 5.50 -5.35
N LEU A 104 -7.49 4.20 -5.02
CA LEU A 104 -8.71 3.45 -4.68
C LEU A 104 -8.82 3.08 -3.19
N PHE A 105 -7.76 3.30 -2.40
CA PHE A 105 -7.76 3.13 -0.95
C PHE A 105 -7.22 4.37 -0.21
N SER A 106 -7.73 4.59 1.00
CA SER A 106 -7.27 5.65 1.91
C SER A 106 -6.57 5.04 3.13
N SER A 107 -5.42 5.59 3.51
CA SER A 107 -4.86 5.37 4.85
C SER A 107 -5.70 6.15 5.85
N VAL A 108 -6.08 5.52 6.96
CA VAL A 108 -6.50 6.29 8.14
C VAL A 108 -5.24 6.96 8.68
N GLN A 109 -5.03 8.22 8.34
CA GLN A 109 -4.04 9.05 9.03
C GLN A 109 -4.63 9.34 10.42
N ASN A 110 -4.03 8.80 11.48
CA ASN A 110 -4.00 9.59 12.70
C ASN A 110 -3.31 10.90 12.31
N ALA A 111 -4.04 12.02 12.42
CA ALA A 111 -3.63 13.36 12.00
C ALA A 111 -2.43 13.93 12.79
N ASN A 112 -1.56 13.09 13.36
CA ASN A 112 -0.48 13.48 14.27
C ASN A 112 0.94 13.11 13.78
N SER A 113 1.11 12.47 12.61
CA SER A 113 2.45 12.08 12.13
C SER A 113 3.11 13.06 11.17
N HIS A 114 2.44 14.14 10.75
CA HIS A 114 3.08 15.17 9.90
C HIS A 114 3.92 16.17 10.72
N TRP A 115 3.64 16.31 12.03
CA TRP A 115 4.42 17.17 12.93
C TRP A 115 5.71 16.53 13.44
N LEU A 116 5.83 15.21 13.42
CA LEU A 116 7.05 14.52 13.88
C LEU A 116 8.17 14.50 12.85
N HIS A 117 7.87 14.66 11.55
CA HIS A 117 8.92 14.81 10.53
C HIS A 117 9.45 16.25 10.44
N CYS A 118 8.66 17.26 10.85
CA CYS A 118 9.14 18.64 10.89
C CYS A 118 10.00 18.95 12.13
N ILE A 119 9.77 18.28 13.27
CA ILE A 119 10.53 18.56 14.51
C ILE A 119 11.95 17.95 14.49
N LEU A 120 12.21 16.92 13.67
CA LEU A 120 13.56 16.35 13.55
C LEU A 120 14.49 17.10 12.59
N GLU A 121 13.97 17.95 11.70
CA GLU A 121 14.80 18.80 10.82
C GLU A 121 15.22 20.13 11.48
N VAL A 122 14.54 20.58 12.53
CA VAL A 122 14.94 21.82 13.24
C VAL A 122 16.09 21.57 14.24
N ASN A 123 16.20 20.36 14.81
CA ASN A 123 17.24 20.04 15.80
C ASN A 123 18.61 19.62 15.22
N LEU A 124 18.79 19.62 13.90
CA LEU A 124 20.10 19.37 13.25
C LEU A 124 20.76 20.62 12.67
N LEU A 125 20.11 21.80 12.76
CA LEU A 125 20.73 23.07 12.35
C LEU A 125 21.27 23.91 13.52
N GLU A 126 20.90 23.63 14.77
CA GLU A 126 21.40 24.38 15.94
C GLU A 126 22.71 23.84 16.54
N THR A 127 23.24 22.70 16.09
CA THR A 127 24.55 22.18 16.55
C THR A 127 25.74 22.57 15.66
N ARG A 128 25.53 23.40 14.63
CA ARG A 128 26.59 23.88 13.73
C ARG A 128 26.92 25.39 13.87
N LEU A 129 26.55 26.00 15.00
CA LEU A 129 26.90 27.39 15.35
C LEU A 129 27.69 27.51 16.66
N HIS A 130 28.49 26.50 17.00
CA HIS A 130 29.37 26.54 18.19
C HIS A 130 30.77 25.94 17.96
N ILE A 131 31.27 25.99 16.73
CA ILE A 131 32.70 25.73 16.42
C ILE A 131 33.21 26.82 15.45
N GLU A 132 32.99 28.08 15.77
CA GLU A 132 33.73 29.21 15.16
C GLU A 132 34.16 30.27 16.20
N ASP A 133 34.28 29.91 17.48
CA ASP A 133 34.83 30.80 18.53
C ASP A 133 36.30 30.46 18.84
N ARG A 134 37.16 30.44 17.83
CA ARG A 134 38.62 30.35 18.05
C ARG A 134 39.47 31.18 17.09
N TRP A 135 39.02 32.39 16.78
CA TRP A 135 39.89 33.47 16.32
C TRP A 135 39.58 34.74 17.12
N GLY A 136 40.31 34.91 18.22
CA GLY A 136 40.34 36.13 19.01
C GLY A 136 41.73 36.33 19.60
N ARG A 137 42.31 37.52 19.32
CA ARG A 137 43.54 38.11 19.86
C ARG A 137 44.88 37.53 19.38
N ILE A 138 45.47 38.18 18.36
CA ILE A 138 46.69 39.01 18.48
C ILE A 138 46.50 40.22 17.57
#